data_AF-M0LAD3-F1
#
_entry.id   AF-M0LAD3-F1
#
_cell.length_a   1.000
_cell.length_b   1.000
_cell.length_c   1.000
_cell.angle_alpha   90.00
_cell.angle_beta   90.00
_cell.angle_gamma   90.00
#
_symmetry.space_group_name_H-M   'P 1'
#
loop_
_entity.id
_entity.type
_entity.pdbx_description
1 polymer ?
#
loop_
_entity_poly.entity_id
_entity_poly.type
_entity_poly.pdbx_seq_one_letter_code
_entity_poly.pdbx_strand_id
1 'polypeptide(L)' 'MDREGFVKLAIVAFGIVFLSFVLRGVGQILVGFETARLLSAPVAVGGFLLLVYLFVRATFDAIGVWEVK' A
#
# COMPACT_ATOMS: atom_id res chain seq x y z
N MET A 1 -6.76 -11.35 12.83
CA MET A 1 -7.24 -11.29 11.44
C MET A 1 -7.07 -12.67 10.84
N ASP A 2 -8.08 -13.12 10.13
CA ASP A 2 -8.07 -14.34 9.37
C ASP A 2 -7.23 -14.19 8.08
N ARG A 3 -6.81 -15.30 7.48
CA ARG A 3 -6.05 -15.32 6.21
C ARG A 3 -6.78 -14.58 5.10
N GLU A 4 -8.10 -14.74 5.01
CA GLU A 4 -8.91 -14.05 4.00
C GLU A 4 -8.86 -12.53 4.16
N GLY A 5 -9.04 -12.02 5.38
CA GLY A 5 -8.90 -10.60 5.70
C GLY A 5 -7.50 -10.07 5.38
N PHE A 6 -6.45 -10.84 5.68
CA PHE A 6 -5.07 -10.47 5.36
C PHE A 6 -4.86 -10.31 3.85
N VAL A 7 -5.31 -11.29 3.06
CA VAL A 7 -5.16 -11.28 1.60
C VAL A 7 -5.93 -10.10 0.99
N LYS A 8 -7.17 -9.85 1.44
CA LYS A 8 -7.95 -8.69 0.98
C LYS A 8 -7.23 -7.37 1.26
N LEU A 9 -6.72 -7.19 2.47
CA LEU A 9 -5.96 -5.99 2.84
C LEU A 9 -4.66 -5.87 2.05
N ALA A 10 -3.97 -6.97 1.77
CA ALA A 10 -2.77 -6.97 0.94
C ALA A 10 -3.09 -6.50 -0.48
N ILE A 11 -4.16 -7.02 -1.09
CA ILE A 11 -4.63 -6.59 -2.42
C ILE A 11 -4.94 -5.09 -2.41
N VAL A 12 -5.67 -4.61 -1.39
CA VAL A 12 -5.98 -3.18 -1.25
C VAL A 12 -4.70 -2.35 -1.12
N ALA A 13 -3.76 -2.76 -0.28
CA ALA A 13 -2.49 -2.06 -0.07
C ALA A 13 -1.67 -1.95 -1.36
N PHE A 14 -1.54 -3.06 -2.08
CA PHE A 14 -0.90 -3.08 -3.39
C PHE A 14 -1.64 -2.21 -4.41
N GLY A 15 -2.97 -2.24 -4.43
CA GLY A 15 -3.78 -1.39 -5.30
C GLY A 15 -3.59 0.10 -5.02
N ILE A 16 -3.50 0.51 -3.74
CA ILE A 16 -3.23 1.89 -3.35
C ILE A 16 -1.83 2.32 -3.81
N VAL A 17 -0.81 1.50 -3.58
CA VAL A 17 0.56 1.80 -4.05
C VAL A 17 0.60 1.88 -5.56
N PHE A 18 -0.03 0.95 -6.27
CA PHE A 18 -0.15 0.98 -7.72
C PHE A 18 -0.83 2.27 -8.21
N LEU A 19 -1.93 2.67 -7.58
CA LEU A 19 -2.62 3.91 -7.89
C LEU A 19 -1.71 5.13 -7.71
N SER A 20 -0.85 5.14 -6.70
CA SER A 20 0.12 6.23 -6.50
C SER A 20 1.09 6.37 -7.68
N PHE A 21 1.52 5.26 -8.28
CA PHE A 21 2.35 5.26 -9.48
C PHE A 21 1.59 5.76 -10.70
N VAL A 22 0.31 5.37 -10.85
CA VAL A 22 -0.55 5.88 -11.93
C VAL A 22 -0.76 7.38 -11.80
N LEU A 23 -1.07 7.88 -10.59
CA LEU A 23 -1.22 9.30 -10.32
C LEU A 23 0.07 10.08 -10.63
N ARG A 24 1.24 9.51 -10.32
CA ARG A 24 2.52 10.14 -10.64
C ARG A 24 2.81 10.12 -12.14
N GLY A 25 2.68 8.97 -12.77
CA GLY A 25 3.07 8.72 -14.16
C GLY A 25 2.15 9.35 -15.19
N VAL A 26 0.83 9.28 -14.96
CA VAL A 26 -0.18 9.91 -15.83
C VAL A 26 -0.39 11.36 -15.43
N GLY A 27 -0.45 11.65 -14.13
CA GLY A 27 -0.70 13.00 -13.63
C GLY A 27 0.36 14.01 -14.07
N GLN A 28 1.64 13.60 -14.18
CA GLN A 28 2.68 14.52 -14.66
C GLN A 28 2.42 15.03 -16.09
N ILE A 29 1.70 14.24 -16.91
CA ILE A 29 1.32 14.60 -18.28
C ILE A 29 0.09 15.50 -18.27
N LEU A 30 -0.90 15.17 -17.43
CA LEU A 30 -2.21 15.84 -17.44
C LEU A 30 -2.26 17.15 -16.63
N VAL A 31 -1.60 17.18 -15.47
CA VAL A 31 -1.73 18.27 -14.48
C VAL A 31 -0.38 18.89 -14.06
N GLY A 32 0.70 18.47 -14.72
CA GLY A 32 2.05 18.93 -14.43
C GLY A 32 2.72 18.20 -13.26
N PHE A 33 4.05 18.35 -13.18
CA PHE A 33 4.88 17.58 -12.25
C PHE A 33 4.54 17.82 -10.78
N GLU A 34 4.37 19.08 -10.37
CA GLU A 34 4.22 19.44 -8.96
C GLU A 34 2.87 18.97 -8.39
N THR A 35 1.78 19.19 -9.13
CA THR A 35 0.45 18.69 -8.79
C THR A 35 0.44 17.16 -8.71
N ALA A 36 1.01 16.48 -9.71
CA ALA A 36 1.09 15.02 -9.72
C ALA A 36 1.92 14.46 -8.55
N ARG A 37 3.01 15.15 -8.18
CA ARG A 37 3.83 14.79 -7.02
C ARG A 37 3.03 14.94 -5.72
N LEU A 38 2.34 16.05 -5.52
CA LEU A 38 1.57 16.30 -4.30
C LEU A 38 0.38 15.34 -4.16
N LEU A 39 -0.28 14.98 -5.25
CA LEU A 39 -1.39 14.02 -5.24
C LEU A 39 -0.92 12.58 -5.00
N SER A 40 0.16 12.16 -5.67
CA SER A 40 0.67 10.78 -5.53
C SER A 40 1.30 10.50 -4.17
N ALA A 41 1.90 11.50 -3.52
CA ALA A 41 2.63 11.33 -2.26
C ALA A 41 1.78 10.73 -1.10
N PRO A 42 0.62 11.28 -0.71
CA PRO A 42 -0.18 10.72 0.38
C PRO A 42 -0.71 9.31 0.04
N VAL A 43 -1.04 9.05 -1.23
CA VAL A 43 -1.49 7.74 -1.70
C VAL A 43 -0.35 6.72 -1.59
N ALA A 44 0.86 7.09 -2.03
CA ALA A 44 2.04 6.24 -1.93
C ALA A 44 2.38 5.93 -0.47
N VAL A 45 2.43 6.94 0.39
CA VAL A 45 2.76 6.80 1.81
C VAL A 45 1.71 5.94 2.51
N GLY A 46 0.41 6.18 2.29
CA GLY A 46 -0.65 5.39 2.90
C GLY A 46 -0.59 3.91 2.50
N GLY A 47 -0.43 3.64 1.20
CA GLY A 47 -0.29 2.27 0.70
C GLY A 47 0.98 1.60 1.22
N PHE A 48 2.11 2.31 1.26
CA PHE A 48 3.37 1.79 1.76
C PHE A 48 3.30 1.47 3.26
N LEU A 49 2.75 2.35 4.08
CA LEU A 49 2.57 2.10 5.51
C LEU A 49 1.68 0.87 5.75
N LEU A 50 0.63 0.69 4.95
CA LEU A 50 -0.21 -0.49 5.03
C LEU A 50 0.55 -1.77 4.66
N LEU A 51 1.39 -1.73 3.62
CA LEU A 51 2.28 -2.84 3.27
C LEU A 51 3.29 -3.15 4.38
N VAL A 52 3.90 -2.13 5.00
CA VAL A 52 4.81 -2.31 6.13
C VAL A 52 4.10 -2.97 7.30
N TYR A 53 2.89 -2.51 7.64
CA TYR A 53 2.08 -3.14 8.68
C TYR A 53 1.81 -4.61 8.38
N LEU A 54 1.36 -4.95 7.16
CA LEU A 54 1.09 -6.32 6.76
C LEU A 54 2.36 -7.18 6.75
N PHE A 55 3.50 -6.61 6.34
CA PHE A 55 4.79 -7.30 6.36
C PHE A 55 5.23 -7.64 7.78
N VAL A 56 5.17 -6.69 8.71
CA VAL A 56 5.46 -6.93 10.14
C VAL A 56 4.52 -8.00 10.69
N ARG A 57 3.24 -7.91 10.36
CA ARG A 57 2.23 -8.86 10.80
C ARG A 57 2.47 -10.27 10.27
N ALA A 58 2.85 -10.42 9.00
CA ALA A 58 3.24 -11.70 8.41
C ALA A 58 4.55 -12.23 9.01
N THR A 59 5.48 -11.34 9.33
CA THR A 59 6.73 -11.72 10.02
C THR A 59 6.44 -12.29 11.40
N PHE A 60 5.57 -11.64 12.18
CA PHE A 60 5.17 -12.13 13.50
C PHE A 60 4.40 -13.44 13.45
N ASP A 61 3.62 -13.69 12.42
CA ASP A 61 3.00 -14.98 12.16
C ASP A 61 4.06 -16.06 11.86
N ALA A 62 5.02 -15.75 11.00
CA ALA A 62 6.09 -16.69 10.63
C ALA A 62 6.99 -17.10 11.81
N ILE A 63 7.14 -16.24 12.83
CA ILE A 63 7.90 -16.53 14.05
C ILE A 63 7.03 -16.95 15.23
N GLY A 64 5.71 -17.12 15.04
CA GLY A 64 4.77 -17.60 16.07
C GLY A 64 4.44 -16.60 17.19
N VAL A 65 4.71 -15.30 16.99
CA VAL A 65 4.45 -14.24 17.97
C VAL A 65 3.03 -13.69 17.85
N TRP A 66 2.49 -13.57 16.63
CA TRP A 66 1.12 -13.11 16.39
C TRP A 66 0.51 -13.75 15.14
N GLU A 67 -0.41 -14.68 15.36
CA GLU A 67 -0.93 -15.50 14.28
C GLU A 67 -1.90 -14.79 13.31
N VAL A 68 -1.76 -15.18 12.05
CA VAL A 68 -2.75 -15.04 10.99
C VAL A 68 -3.58 -16.32 10.93
N LYS A 69 -4.70 -16.30 11.65
CA LYS A 69 -5.62 -17.44 11.76
C LYS A 69 -6.16 -17.89 10.42
#